data_AF-A0A2E0KWD5-F1
#
_entry.id   AF-A0A2E0KWD5-F1
#
_cell.length_a   1.000
_cell.length_b   1.000
_cell.length_c   1.000
_cell.angle_alpha   90.00
_cell.angle_beta   90.00
_cell.angle_gamma   90.00
#
_symmetry.space_group_name_H-M   'P 1'
#
loop_
_entity.id
_entity.type
_entity.pdbx_description
1 polymer ?
#
loop_
_entity_poly.entity_id
_entity_poly.type
_entity_poly.pdbx_seq_one_letter_code
_entity_poly.pdbx_strand_id
1 'polypeptide(L)' 'MSNKLYWDSSYEIVLRLMEAFPQVDVETIGIEQLYRWVIALPDFADEPELANESILNDILREWYEEVNP' A
#
# COMPACT_ATOMS: atom_id res chain seq x y z
N MET A 1 2.07 16.49 -10.31
CA MET A 1 0.65 16.06 -10.39
C MET A 1 0.53 14.92 -9.42
N SER A 2 -0.33 15.00 -8.42
CA SER A 2 -0.63 13.81 -7.61
C SER A 2 -1.46 12.88 -8.49
N ASN A 3 -0.88 11.74 -8.88
CA ASN A 3 -1.66 10.66 -9.48
C ASN A 3 -2.56 10.10 -8.38
N LYS A 4 -3.83 9.91 -8.73
CA LYS A 4 -4.82 9.27 -7.87
C LYS A 4 -4.45 7.80 -7.72
N LEU A 5 -4.46 7.30 -6.50
CA LEU A 5 -4.18 5.89 -6.21
C LEU A 5 -5.47 5.09 -6.21
N TYR A 6 -5.45 4.00 -6.95
CA TYR A 6 -6.50 2.98 -7.01
C TYR A 6 -5.94 1.65 -6.51
N TRP A 7 -6.81 0.74 -6.08
CA TRP A 7 -6.37 -0.55 -5.53
C TRP A 7 -5.54 -1.40 -6.51
N ASP A 8 -5.72 -1.20 -7.81
CA ASP A 8 -4.96 -1.86 -8.88
C ASP A 8 -3.58 -1.24 -9.14
N SER A 9 -3.28 -0.10 -8.50
CA SER A 9 -2.04 0.66 -8.66
C SER A 9 -1.02 0.31 -7.56
N SER A 10 -0.75 -0.99 -7.39
CA SER A 10 0.06 -1.55 -6.29
C SER A 10 1.43 -0.87 -6.16
N TYR A 11 2.18 -0.76 -7.25
CA TYR A 11 3.47 -0.07 -7.28
C TYR A 11 3.40 1.37 -6.76
N GLU A 12 2.44 2.16 -7.25
CA GLU A 12 2.30 3.57 -6.85
C GLU A 12 1.89 3.70 -5.38
N ILE A 13 1.03 2.79 -4.89
CA ILE A 13 0.68 2.69 -3.47
C ILE A 13 1.93 2.41 -2.64
N VAL A 14 2.75 1.42 -3.03
CA VAL A 14 3.99 1.06 -2.32
C VAL A 14 4.93 2.25 -2.24
N LEU A 15 5.17 2.97 -3.33
CA LEU A 15 6.02 4.16 -3.32
C LEU A 15 5.54 5.21 -2.30
N ARG A 16 4.23 5.47 -2.22
CA ARG A 16 3.68 6.40 -1.23
C ARG A 16 3.78 5.88 0.19
N LEU A 17 3.62 4.58 0.39
CA LEU A 17 3.80 3.95 1.71
C LEU A 17 5.26 4.02 2.16
N MET A 18 6.23 3.83 1.27
CA MET A 18 7.65 3.98 1.57
C MET A 18 8.03 5.44 1.90
N GLU A 19 7.44 6.42 1.19
CA GLU A 19 7.60 7.84 1.51
C GLU A 19 6.99 8.20 2.87
N ALA A 20 5.82 7.66 3.19
CA ALA A 20 5.10 7.94 4.44
C ALA A 20 5.69 7.21 5.66
N PHE A 21 6.22 6.00 5.45
CA PHE A 21 6.71 5.11 6.51
C PHE A 21 8.12 4.55 6.19
N PRO A 22 9.15 5.41 6.06
CA PRO A 22 10.48 5.00 5.57
C PRO A 22 11.28 4.09 6.53
N GLN A 23 10.80 3.90 7.76
CA GLN A 23 11.48 3.12 8.80
C GLN A 23 10.67 1.89 9.25
N VAL A 24 9.55 1.59 8.56
CA VAL A 24 8.76 0.41 8.89
C VAL A 24 9.45 -0.85 8.40
N ASP A 25 9.40 -1.89 9.23
CA ASP A 25 9.75 -3.24 8.82
C ASP A 25 8.53 -3.89 8.16
N VAL A 26 8.60 -4.09 6.84
CA VAL A 26 7.49 -4.62 6.02
C VAL A 26 7.06 -6.00 6.48
N GLU A 27 8.00 -6.83 6.99
CA GLU A 27 7.69 -8.18 7.48
C GLU A 27 6.78 -8.18 8.71
N THR A 28 6.69 -7.04 9.42
CA THR A 28 5.86 -6.90 10.62
C THR A 28 4.45 -6.39 10.34
N ILE A 29 4.15 -6.02 9.08
CA ILE A 29 2.87 -5.42 8.71
C ILE A 29 1.82 -6.49 8.45
N GLY A 30 0.71 -6.43 9.19
CA GLY A 30 -0.49 -7.21 8.90
C GLY A 30 -1.43 -6.52 7.90
N ILE A 31 -2.25 -7.29 7.18
CA ILE A 31 -3.19 -6.78 6.15
C ILE A 31 -4.15 -5.70 6.69
N GLU A 32 -4.61 -5.79 7.94
CA GLU A 32 -5.48 -4.75 8.53
C GLU A 32 -4.73 -3.42 8.73
N GLN A 33 -3.45 -3.49 9.09
CA GLN A 33 -2.62 -2.31 9.27
C GLN A 33 -2.31 -1.66 7.91
N LEU A 34 -1.96 -2.49 6.91
CA LEU A 34 -1.77 -2.02 5.54
C LEU A 34 -3.03 -1.33 5.02
N TYR A 35 -4.20 -1.97 5.14
CA TYR A 35 -5.47 -1.40 4.72
C TYR A 35 -5.69 0.01 5.30
N ARG A 36 -5.52 0.16 6.62
CA ARG A 36 -5.65 1.45 7.31
C ARG A 36 -4.69 2.51 6.78
N TRP A 37 -3.47 2.12 6.41
CA TRP A 37 -2.49 3.05 5.83
C TRP A 37 -2.85 3.45 4.41
N VAL A 38 -3.24 2.52 3.55
CA VAL A 38 -3.57 2.80 2.15
C VAL A 38 -4.76 3.75 2.05
N ILE A 39 -5.85 3.50 2.77
CA ILE A 39 -7.04 4.37 2.72
C ILE A 39 -6.81 5.75 3.36
N ALA A 40 -5.75 5.89 4.16
CA ALA A 40 -5.36 7.15 4.79
C ALA A 40 -4.38 7.97 3.94
N LEU A 41 -3.90 7.43 2.81
CA LEU A 41 -3.04 8.18 1.90
C LEU A 41 -3.83 9.35 1.30
N PRO A 42 -3.25 10.57 1.25
CA PRO A 42 -3.95 11.77 0.78
C PRO A 42 -4.40 11.70 -0.69
N ASP A 43 -3.75 10.83 -1.48
CA ASP A 43 -4.04 10.66 -2.91
C ASP A 43 -4.86 9.38 -3.20
N PHE A 44 -5.28 8.64 -2.18
CA PHE A 44 -6.17 7.48 -2.34
C PHE A 44 -7.55 7.92 -2.83
N ALA A 45 -8.00 7.33 -3.94
CA ALA A 45 -9.19 7.78 -4.68
C ALA A 45 -10.13 6.64 -5.08
N ASP A 46 -9.99 5.47 -4.46
CA ASP A 46 -10.81 4.29 -4.70
C ASP A 46 -11.83 4.06 -3.57
N GLU A 47 -12.72 3.10 -3.76
CA GLU A 47 -13.67 2.67 -2.74
C GLU A 47 -12.98 1.76 -1.71
N PRO A 48 -12.95 2.13 -0.41
CA PRO A 48 -12.33 1.30 0.63
C PRO A 48 -12.90 -0.13 0.70
N GLU A 49 -14.18 -0.30 0.37
CA GLU A 49 -14.89 -1.58 0.40
C GLU A 49 -14.43 -2.59 -0.67
N LEU A 50 -13.72 -2.12 -1.71
CA LEU A 50 -13.16 -3.01 -2.74
C LEU A 50 -11.93 -3.78 -2.27
N ALA A 51 -11.33 -3.36 -1.14
CA ALA A 51 -10.19 -4.05 -0.55
C ALA A 51 -10.56 -5.49 -0.18
N ASN A 52 -9.68 -6.41 -0.54
CA ASN A 52 -9.76 -7.81 -0.13
C ASN A 52 -8.36 -8.34 0.17
N GLU A 53 -8.28 -9.54 0.75
CA GLU A 53 -7.00 -10.14 1.12
C GLU A 53 -6.05 -10.30 -0.07
N SER A 54 -6.55 -10.57 -1.28
CA SER A 54 -5.69 -10.70 -2.46
C SER A 54 -4.99 -9.38 -2.79
N ILE A 55 -5.76 -8.29 -2.89
CA ILE A 55 -5.23 -6.95 -3.18
C ILE A 55 -4.20 -6.53 -2.14
N LEU A 56 -4.53 -6.68 -0.86
CA LEU A 56 -3.65 -6.27 0.24
C LEU A 56 -2.37 -7.12 0.29
N ASN A 57 -2.47 -8.43 0.01
CA ASN A 57 -1.29 -9.29 -0.09
C ASN A 57 -0.43 -8.96 -1.31
N ASP A 58 -1.02 -8.60 -2.44
CA ASP A 58 -0.26 -8.18 -3.62
C ASP A 58 0.52 -6.89 -3.35
N ILE A 59 -0.08 -5.91 -2.66
CA ILE A 59 0.60 -4.69 -2.21
C ILE A 59 1.72 -5.01 -1.20
N LEU A 60 1.47 -5.89 -0.21
CA LEU A 60 2.52 -6.31 0.73
C LEU A 60 3.67 -7.01 0.04
N ARG A 61 3.39 -7.90 -0.93
CA ARG A 61 4.40 -8.61 -1.70
C ARG A 61 5.25 -7.62 -2.50
N GLU A 62 4.63 -6.67 -3.18
CA GLU A 62 5.36 -5.66 -3.95
C GLU A 62 6.21 -4.76 -3.05
N TRP A 63 5.70 -4.37 -1.88
CA TRP A 63 6.50 -3.64 -0.90
C TRP A 63 7.69 -4.46 -0.41
N TYR A 64 7.50 -5.75 -0.16
CA TYR A 64 8.57 -6.65 0.23
C TYR A 64 9.67 -6.76 -0.85
N GLU A 65 9.28 -6.89 -2.12
CA GLU A 65 10.21 -6.95 -3.26
C GLU A 65 11.01 -5.64 -3.41
N GLU A 66 10.39 -4.48 -3.21
CA GLU A 66 11.07 -3.18 -3.29
C GLU A 66 12.10 -2.96 -2.16
N VAL A 67 11.87 -3.50 -0.96
CA VAL A 67 12.83 -3.39 0.16
C VAL A 67 13.86 -4.52 0.18
N ASN A 68 13.63 -5.62 -0.55
CA ASN A 68 14.50 -6.80 -0.63
C ASN A 68 14.77 -7.24 -2.09
N PRO A 69 15.64 -6.54 -2.84
CA PRO A 69 15.95 -6.83 -4.25
C PRO A 69 16.90 -8.02 -4.49
#